data_AF-A0A077M0G0-F1
#
_entry.id   AF-A0A077M0G0-F1
#
_cell.length_a   1.000
_cell.length_b   1.000
_cell.length_c   1.000
_cell.angle_alpha   90.00
_cell.angle_beta   90.00
_cell.angle_gamma   90.00
#
_symmetry.space_group_name_H-M   'P 1'
#
loop_
_entity.id
_entity.type
_entity.pdbx_description
1 polymer ?
#
loop_
_entity_poly.entity_id
_entity_poly.type
_entity_poly.pdbx_seq_one_letter_code
_entity_poly.pdbx_strand_id
1 'polypeptide(L)' 'MLVTRLATTPIKGRNPDVGPTDLRTLGMIEDHRGLSETILGRGVAFGVYADVLRPGRVCLADVLERGD' A
#
# COMPACT_ATOMS: atom_id res chain seq x y z
N MET A 1 4.39 1.80 -18.32
CA MET A 1 3.00 1.84 -17.80
C MET A 1 2.76 3.24 -17.24
N LEU A 2 1.62 3.88 -17.50
CA LEU A 2 1.29 5.20 -16.95
C LEU A 2 0.17 5.04 -15.91
N VAL A 3 0.32 5.67 -14.75
CA VAL A 3 -0.56 5.52 -13.59
C VAL A 3 -0.75 6.88 -12.93
N THR A 4 -1.97 7.23 -12.52
CA THR A 4 -2.26 8.47 -11.78
C THR A 4 -3.33 8.23 -10.70
N ARG A 5 -3.41 9.20 -9.77
CA ARG A 5 -4.07 9.20 -8.46
C ARG A 5 -3.46 8.22 -7.46
N LEU A 6 -3.22 8.75 -6.26
CA LEU A 6 -2.60 8.04 -5.15
C LEU A 6 -3.56 8.14 -3.96
N ALA A 7 -4.18 7.02 -3.60
CA ALA A 7 -5.01 6.90 -2.42
C ALA A 7 -4.31 6.01 -1.39
N THR A 8 -4.15 6.48 -0.16
CA THR A 8 -3.55 5.69 0.92
C THR A 8 -4.50 4.59 1.39
N THR A 9 -3.93 3.47 1.82
CA THR A 9 -4.65 2.29 2.31
C THR A 9 -4.08 1.79 3.63
N PRO A 10 -4.91 1.19 4.51
CA PRO A 10 -4.45 0.56 5.73
C PRO A 10 -3.87 -0.83 5.46
N ILE A 11 -2.77 -1.18 6.13
CA ILE A 11 -2.19 -2.53 6.07
C ILE A 11 -3.08 -3.57 6.77
N LYS A 12 -3.05 -4.81 6.27
CA LYS A 12 -3.60 -5.98 6.97
C LYS A 12 -2.47 -6.87 7.47
N GLY A 13 -2.54 -7.30 8.72
CA GLY A 13 -1.48 -8.09 9.39
C GLY A 13 -1.69 -9.60 9.34
N ARG A 14 -2.51 -10.13 8.43
CA ARG A 14 -2.76 -11.58 8.37
C ARG A 14 -1.57 -12.28 7.74
N ASN A 15 -1.01 -13.28 8.44
CA ASN A 15 0.05 -14.10 7.88
C ASN A 15 -0.55 -15.09 6.84
N PRO A 16 -0.06 -15.09 5.59
CA PRO A 16 -0.60 -15.96 4.54
C PRO A 16 -0.31 -17.44 4.74
N ASP A 17 0.78 -17.79 5.42
CA ASP A 17 1.25 -19.18 5.58
C ASP A 17 0.59 -19.89 6.76
N VAL A 18 0.33 -19.16 7.85
CA VAL A 18 -0.24 -19.75 9.08
C VAL A 18 -1.65 -19.30 9.39
N GLY A 19 -2.10 -18.13 8.89
CA GLY A 19 -3.50 -17.70 8.97
C GLY A 19 -3.88 -16.70 10.07
N PRO A 20 -3.28 -16.69 11.28
CA PRO A 20 -3.54 -15.68 12.29
C PRO A 20 -3.11 -14.27 11.88
N THR A 21 -3.73 -13.28 12.52
CA THR A 21 -3.33 -11.88 12.43
C THR A 21 -2.18 -11.62 13.39
N ASP A 22 -1.06 -11.12 12.86
CA ASP A 22 0.06 -10.64 13.65
C ASP A 22 -0.17 -9.19 14.10
N LEU A 23 -0.77 -9.05 15.28
CA LEU A 23 -1.04 -7.74 15.89
C LEU A 23 0.24 -7.04 16.38
N ARG A 24 1.31 -7.79 16.67
CA ARG A 24 2.56 -7.22 17.18
C ARG A 24 3.25 -6.42 16.09
N THR A 25 3.35 -7.00 14.89
CA THR A 25 3.92 -6.31 13.73
C THR A 25 3.06 -5.10 13.34
N LEU A 26 1.73 -5.20 13.41
CA LEU A 26 0.85 -4.05 13.15
C LEU A 26 1.11 -2.88 14.12
N GLY A 27 1.26 -3.17 15.42
CA GLY A 27 1.59 -2.15 16.42
C GLY A 27 2.94 -1.47 16.13
N MET A 28 3.97 -2.23 15.75
CA MET A 28 5.27 -1.65 15.40
C MET A 28 5.21 -0.72 14.17
N ILE A 29 4.41 -1.09 13.16
CA ILE A 29 4.23 -0.26 11.97
C ILE A 29 3.43 1.00 12.32
N GLU A 30 2.43 0.88 13.20
CA GLU A 30 1.68 2.02 13.74
C GLU A 30 2.59 2.98 14.51
N ASP A 31 3.39 2.49 15.44
CA ASP A 31 4.32 3.31 16.23
C ASP A 31 5.31 4.07 15.34
N HIS A 32 5.75 3.45 14.24
CA HIS A 32 6.71 4.05 13.33
C HIS A 32 6.09 5.06 12.35
N ARG A 33 4.90 4.78 11.80
CA ARG A 33 4.28 5.59 10.73
C ARG A 33 3.15 6.50 11.19
N GLY A 34 2.59 6.24 12.37
CA GLY A 34 1.40 6.89 12.88
C GLY A 34 0.11 6.47 12.18
N LEU A 35 -1.00 6.90 12.76
CA LEU A 35 -2.33 6.76 12.16
C LEU A 35 -2.61 7.92 11.20
N SER A 36 -3.32 7.64 10.12
CA SER A 36 -3.76 8.62 9.13
C SER A 36 -5.14 8.27 8.60
N GLU A 37 -5.83 9.27 8.05
CA GLU A 37 -7.03 9.01 7.26
C GLU A 37 -6.65 8.35 5.92
N THR A 38 -7.37 7.30 5.56
CA THR A 38 -7.18 6.55 4.32
C THR A 38 -8.51 6.36 3.63
N ILE A 39 -8.51 5.88 2.38
CA ILE A 39 -9.78 5.64 1.67
C ILE A 39 -10.62 4.51 2.29
N LEU A 40 -10.04 3.69 3.16
CA LEU A 40 -10.75 2.63 3.90
C LEU A 40 -11.01 3.00 5.36
N GLY A 41 -10.86 4.28 5.72
CA GLY A 41 -11.00 4.80 7.09
C GLY A 41 -9.66 5.02 7.80
N ARG A 42 -9.71 5.36 9.08
CA ARG A 42 -8.51 5.66 9.87
C ARG A 42 -7.66 4.41 10.09
N GLY A 43 -6.37 4.50 9.79
CA GLY A 43 -5.43 3.39 9.97
C GLY A 43 -4.00 3.76 9.60
N VAL A 44 -3.12 2.76 9.63
CA VAL A 44 -1.71 2.96 9.26
C VAL A 44 -1.57 2.90 7.75
N ALA A 45 -1.30 4.05 7.13
CA ALA A 45 -1.12 4.14 5.68
C ALA A 45 0.11 3.33 5.22
N PHE A 46 -0.15 2.31 4.40
CA PHE A 46 0.88 1.40 3.90
C PHE A 46 0.69 1.10 2.42
N GLY A 47 1.28 1.96 1.60
CA GLY A 47 1.16 1.89 0.15
C GLY A 47 0.10 2.83 -0.38
N VAL A 48 -0.12 2.73 -1.70
CA VAL A 48 -1.01 3.59 -2.47
C VAL A 48 -1.76 2.75 -3.48
N TYR A 49 -3.06 2.98 -3.62
CA TYR A 49 -3.80 2.56 -4.81
C TYR A 49 -3.63 3.58 -5.92
N ALA A 50 -3.63 3.07 -7.14
CA ALA A 50 -3.36 3.87 -8.32
C ALA A 50 -4.07 3.30 -9.55
N ASP A 51 -4.55 4.17 -10.44
CA ASP A 51 -5.33 3.78 -11.61
C ASP A 51 -4.44 3.49 -12.81
N VAL A 52 -4.72 2.39 -13.54
CA VAL A 52 -4.01 2.08 -14.79
C VAL A 52 -4.52 2.96 -15.91
N LEU A 53 -3.68 3.86 -16.42
CA LEU A 53 -4.05 4.77 -17.52
C LEU A 53 -3.83 4.17 -18.90
N ARG A 54 -2.80 3.35 -19.06
CA ARG A 54 -2.45 2.71 -20.33
C ARG A 54 -2.07 1.25 -20.07
N PRO A 55 -2.77 0.28 -20.69
CA PRO A 55 -2.39 -1.12 -20.63
C PRO A 55 -0.97 -1.33 -21.16
N GLY A 56 -0.24 -2.27 -20.58
CA GLY A 56 1.12 -2.60 -20.98
C GLY A 56 1.73 -3.65 -20.07
N ARG A 57 2.92 -4.12 -20.42
CA ARG A 57 3.70 -5.03 -19.57
C ARG A 57 4.53 -4.23 -18.57
N VAL A 58 4.71 -4.80 -17.38
CA VAL A 58 5.67 -4.33 -16.38
C VAL A 58 6.55 -5.51 -16.02
N CYS A 59 7.84 -5.27 -15.91
CA CYS A 59 8.87 -6.22 -15.52
C CYS A 59 9.55 -5.76 -14.23
N LEU A 60 10.15 -6.71 -13.52
CA LEU A 60 11.04 -6.38 -12.40
C LEU A 60 12.21 -5.54 -12.93
N ALA A 61 12.60 -4.54 -12.14
CA ALA A 61 13.63 -3.55 -12.48
C ALA A 61 13.28 -2.56 -13.61
N ASP A 62 12.02 -2.50 -14.05
CA ASP A 62 11.55 -1.38 -14.86
C ASP A 62 11.73 -0.07 -14.08
N VAL A 63 12.23 0.96 -14.75
CA VAL A 63 12.35 2.30 -14.18
C VAL A 63 10.95 2.91 -14.03
N LEU A 64 10.64 3.38 -12.82
CA LEU A 64 9.41 4.11 -12.54
C LEU A 64 9.67 5.61 -12.61
N GLU A 65 8.95 6.28 -13.48
CA GLU A 65 8.93 7.73 -13.59
C GLU A 65 7.63 8.27 -12.99
N ARG A 66 7.73 9.41 -12.31
CA ARG A 66 6.55 10.12 -11.82
C ARG A 66 5.91 10.83 -13.01
N GLY A 67 4.65 10.52 -13.29
CA GLY A 67 3.85 11.32 -14.22
C GLY A 67 3.53 12.69 -13.61
N ASP A 68 3.67 13.74 -14.40
CA ASP A 68 3.27 15.11 -14.05
C ASP A 68 1.74 15.26 -13.87
#